data_AF-A0A3D2YX81-F1
#
_entry.id   AF-A0A3D2YX81-F1
#
_cell.length_a   1.000
_cell.length_b   1.000
_cell.length_c   1.000
_cell.angle_alpha   90.00
_cell.angle_beta   90.00
_cell.angle_gamma   90.00
#
_symmetry.space_group_name_H-M   'P 1'
#
loop_
_entity.id
_entity.type
_entity.pdbx_description
1 polymer ?
#
loop_
_entity_poly.entity_id
_entity_poly.type
_entity_poly.pdbx_seq_one_letter_code
_entity_poly.pdbx_strand_id
1 'polypeptide(L)'
;MNPCLMATIELIYDPDCPNTESARGVLRQACAQVGIVAEWREWDRSDAASPVHAQKYGSPTILVDGVDVAGSDTASDVKACRVYRTA
;
A
#
# COMPACT_ATOMS: atom_id res chain seq x y z
N MET A 1 -10.88 6.58 -26.97
CA MET A 1 -9.82 5.66 -26.53
C MET A 1 -9.46 6.09 -25.12
N ASN A 2 -10.04 5.45 -24.11
CA ASN A 2 -9.70 5.78 -22.71
C ASN A 2 -8.25 5.35 -22.51
N PRO A 3 -7.37 6.23 -22.00
CA PRO A 3 -6.05 5.78 -21.58
C PRO A 3 -6.31 4.71 -20.51
N CYS A 4 -5.97 3.46 -20.81
CA CYS A 4 -5.91 2.43 -19.80
C CYS A 4 -4.95 2.99 -18.74
N LEU A 5 -5.51 3.50 -17.64
CA LEU A 5 -4.75 3.98 -16.49
C LEU A 5 -4.04 2.76 -15.93
N MET A 6 -2.83 2.53 -16.43
CA MET A 6 -1.87 1.56 -15.92
C MET A 6 -1.28 2.19 -14.65
N ALA A 7 -2.12 2.41 -13.64
CA ALA A 7 -1.69 2.94 -12.36
C ALA A 7 -0.80 1.86 -11.70
N THR A 8 0.43 2.22 -11.37
CA THR A 8 1.35 1.30 -10.70
C THR A 8 1.00 1.26 -9.23
N ILE A 9 0.41 0.15 -8.78
CA ILE A 9 0.04 -0.04 -7.38
C ILE A 9 1.15 -0.80 -6.67
N GLU A 10 1.56 -0.33 -5.50
CA GLU A 10 2.58 -0.96 -4.66
C GLU A 10 2.07 -1.07 -3.22
N LEU A 11 2.19 -2.25 -2.62
CA LEU A 11 1.86 -2.53 -1.23
C LEU A 11 3.15 -2.76 -0.45
N ILE A 12 3.45 -1.84 0.45
CA ILE A 12 4.57 -1.96 1.37
C ILE A 12 4.04 -2.54 2.67
N TYR A 13 4.64 -3.63 3.10
CA TYR A 13 4.24 -4.33 4.30
C TYR A 13 5.45 -4.79 5.10
N ASP A 14 5.20 -5.14 6.35
CA ASP A 14 6.13 -5.82 7.23
C ASP A 14 5.57 -7.23 7.54
N PRO A 15 6.39 -8.28 7.56
CA PRO A 15 5.95 -9.66 7.76
C PRO A 15 5.30 -9.89 9.13
N ASP A 16 5.65 -9.09 10.15
CA ASP A 16 5.06 -9.17 11.49
C ASP A 16 3.77 -8.33 11.62
N CYS A 17 3.28 -7.70 10.54
CA CYS A 17 2.09 -6.87 10.59
C CYS A 17 0.79 -7.67 10.37
N PRO A 18 -0.13 -7.73 11.35
CA PRO A 18 -1.40 -8.47 11.20
C PRO A 18 -2.37 -7.80 10.21
N ASN A 19 -2.13 -6.54 9.84
CA ASN A 19 -3.02 -5.75 9.00
C ASN A 19 -2.75 -5.93 7.49
N THR A 20 -1.71 -6.66 7.10
CA THR A 20 -1.31 -6.85 5.70
C THR A 20 -2.40 -7.54 4.87
N GLU A 21 -2.99 -8.62 5.40
CA GLU A 21 -4.08 -9.33 4.73
C GLU A 21 -5.33 -8.45 4.53
N SER A 22 -5.64 -7.62 5.53
CA SER A 22 -6.74 -6.66 5.43
C SER A 22 -6.49 -5.62 4.35
N ALA A 23 -5.26 -5.08 4.27
CA ALA A 23 -4.85 -4.14 3.24
C ALA A 23 -4.97 -4.74 1.82
N ARG A 24 -4.54 -6.00 1.63
CA ARG A 24 -4.74 -6.75 0.38
C ARG A 24 -6.22 -6.89 0.03
N GLY A 25 -7.07 -7.17 1.02
CA GLY A 25 -8.52 -7.22 0.84
C GLY A 25 -9.10 -5.90 0.34
N VAL A 26 -8.74 -4.79 0.98
CA VAL A 26 -9.18 -3.44 0.58
C VAL A 26 -8.69 -3.09 -0.83
N LEU A 27 -7.43 -3.43 -1.17
CA LEU A 27 -6.89 -3.24 -2.53
C LEU A 27 -7.72 -3.97 -3.58
N ARG A 28 -8.05 -5.25 -3.35
CA ARG A 28 -8.91 -6.03 -4.26
C ARG A 28 -10.28 -5.40 -4.42
N GLN A 29 -10.89 -4.97 -3.31
CA GLN A 29 -12.19 -4.32 -3.34
C GLN A 29 -12.14 -2.98 -4.10
N ALA A 30 -11.09 -2.19 -3.89
CA ALA A 30 -10.89 -0.95 -4.63
C ALA A 30 -10.74 -1.23 -6.13
N CYS A 31 -9.86 -2.16 -6.53
CA CYS A 31 -9.67 -2.54 -7.93
C CYS A 31 -10.99 -3.01 -8.58
N ALA A 32 -11.79 -3.81 -7.86
CA ALA A 32 -13.10 -4.25 -8.31
C ALA A 32 -14.10 -3.08 -8.48
N GLN A 33 -14.07 -2.08 -7.59
CA GLN A 33 -14.94 -0.91 -7.67
C GLN A 33 -14.59 0.01 -8.85
N VAL A 34 -13.31 0.21 -9.14
CA VAL A 34 -12.85 1.00 -10.31
C VAL A 34 -12.83 0.19 -11.62
N GLY A 35 -13.08 -1.12 -11.56
CA GLY A 35 -13.09 -1.99 -12.74
C GLY A 35 -11.71 -2.18 -13.37
N ILE A 36 -10.65 -2.05 -12.59
CA ILE A 36 -9.26 -2.28 -13.04
C ILE A 36 -8.77 -3.67 -12.62
N VAL A 37 -7.81 -4.21 -13.37
CA VAL A 37 -7.17 -5.47 -13.01
C VAL A 37 -6.35 -5.24 -11.74
N ALA A 38 -6.56 -6.11 -10.76
CA ALA A 38 -5.95 -6.02 -9.45
C ALA A 38 -4.48 -6.52 -9.49
N GLU A 39 -3.61 -5.74 -10.13
CA GLU A 39 -2.17 -5.98 -10.21
C GLU A 39 -1.43 -4.94 -9.37
N TRP A 40 -0.71 -5.41 -8.34
CA TRP A 40 0.18 -4.57 -7.55
C TRP A 40 1.46 -5.31 -7.22
N ARG A 41 2.51 -4.56 -6.90
CA ARG A 41 3.78 -5.10 -6.40
C ARG A 41 3.79 -5.08 -4.90
N GLU A 42 4.40 -6.08 -4.29
CA GLU A 42 4.50 -6.16 -2.84
C GLU A 42 5.95 -6.02 -2.42
N TRP A 43 6.21 -5.13 -1.47
CA TRP A 43 7.54 -4.87 -0.95
C TRP A 43 7.57 -5.15 0.54
N ASP A 44 8.38 -6.11 0.94
CA ASP A 44 8.68 -6.34 2.34
C ASP A 44 9.71 -5.30 2.79
N ARG A 45 9.31 -4.35 3.64
CA ARG A 45 10.19 -3.28 4.11
C ARG A 45 11.39 -3.79 4.94
N SER A 46 11.29 -5.01 5.48
CA SER A 46 12.33 -5.67 6.26
C SER A 46 13.28 -6.49 5.37
N ASP A 47 12.93 -6.71 4.10
CA ASP A 47 13.80 -7.33 3.10
C ASP A 47 14.80 -6.32 2.51
N ALA A 48 16.08 -6.68 2.50
CA ALA A 48 17.15 -5.91 1.88
C ALA A 48 17.03 -5.84 0.35
N ALA A 49 16.28 -6.76 -0.28
CA ALA A 49 15.95 -6.72 -1.70
C ALA A 49 14.90 -5.65 -2.05
N SER A 50 14.16 -5.15 -1.06
CA SER A 50 13.15 -4.12 -1.29
C SER A 50 13.78 -2.75 -1.53
N PRO A 51 13.17 -1.94 -2.41
CA PRO A 51 13.70 -0.63 -2.76
C PRO A 51 13.78 0.30 -1.54
N VAL A 52 14.80 1.17 -1.52
CA VAL A 52 15.08 2.08 -0.40
C VAL A 52 13.89 2.97 -0.05
N HIS A 53 13.04 3.31 -1.02
CA HIS A 53 11.81 4.08 -0.73
C HIS A 53 10.83 3.27 0.12
N ALA A 54 10.65 1.97 -0.15
CA ALA A 54 9.73 1.11 0.58
C ALA A 54 10.11 0.98 2.06
N GLN A 55 11.41 0.94 2.36
CA GLN A 55 11.92 0.86 3.73
C GLN A 55 11.55 2.08 4.59
N LYS A 56 11.29 3.24 3.95
CA LYS A 56 10.92 4.50 4.63
C LYS A 56 9.47 4.54 5.07
N TYR A 57 8.59 3.74 4.48
CA TYR A 57 7.17 3.75 4.79
C TYR A 57 6.83 2.81 5.95
N GLY A 58 5.72 3.11 6.64
CA GLY A 58 5.12 2.22 7.64
C GLY A 58 4.48 0.98 7.01
N SER A 59 4.11 0.00 7.85
CA SER A 59 3.28 -1.11 7.42
C SER A 59 1.86 -0.99 8.01
N PRO A 60 0.79 -1.23 7.23
CA PRO A 60 0.76 -1.33 5.77
C PRO A 60 0.67 0.05 5.10
N THR A 61 1.38 0.24 3.99
CA THR A 61 1.32 1.44 3.14
C THR A 61 1.01 1.05 1.70
N ILE A 62 0.11 1.80 1.05
CA ILE A 62 -0.29 1.57 -0.34
C ILE A 62 0.12 2.79 -1.15
N LEU A 63 0.98 2.59 -2.14
CA LEU A 63 1.36 3.60 -3.11
C LEU A 63 0.60 3.36 -4.41
N VAL A 64 0.07 4.43 -4.99
CA VAL A 64 -0.47 4.44 -6.35
C VAL A 64 0.33 5.47 -7.13
N ASP A 65 1.03 5.01 -8.17
CA ASP A 65 1.98 5.81 -8.95
C ASP A 65 3.04 6.50 -8.08
N GLY A 66 3.50 5.80 -7.03
CA GLY A 66 4.47 6.30 -6.05
C GLY A 66 3.89 7.27 -5.01
N VAL A 67 2.58 7.50 -5.00
CA VAL A 67 1.89 8.39 -4.06
C VAL A 67 1.13 7.59 -3.01
N ASP A 68 1.35 7.87 -1.71
CA ASP A 68 0.59 7.22 -0.63
C ASP A 68 -0.88 7.63 -0.67
N VAL A 69 -1.76 6.63 -0.84
CA VAL A 69 -3.22 6.86 -0.93
C VAL A 69 -3.83 7.31 0.39
N ALA A 70 -3.14 7.08 1.51
CA ALA A 70 -3.59 7.51 2.81
C ALA A 70 -3.18 8.96 3.16
N GLY A 71 -2.57 9.68 2.21
CA GLY A 71 -2.22 11.10 2.37
C GLY A 71 -1.13 11.35 3.41
N SER A 72 -0.39 10.32 3.82
CA SER A 72 0.77 10.48 4.69
C SER A 72 1.97 10.83 3.83
N ASP A 73 2.19 12.14 3.67
CA ASP A 73 3.46 12.68 3.19
C ASP A 73 4.60 11.97 3.94
N THR A 74 5.61 11.53 3.18
CA THR A 74 6.74 10.63 3.52
C THR A 74 7.63 11.00 4.73
N ALA A 75 7.17 11.83 5.66
CA ALA A 75 7.95 12.40 6.75
C ALA A 75 7.52 11.94 8.16
N SER A 76 6.55 11.02 8.28
CA SER A 76 6.11 10.56 9.61
C SER A 76 6.66 9.15 9.87
N ASP A 77 7.91 9.12 10.36
CA ASP A 77 8.49 8.03 11.13
C ASP A 77 7.61 7.75 12.36
N VAL A 78 6.54 6.99 12.17
CA VAL A 78 5.72 6.57 13.30
C VAL A 78 5.26 5.15 13.07
N LYS A 79 5.74 4.27 13.94
CA LYS A 79 5.10 3.02 14.34
C LYS A 79 3.71 3.30 14.90
N ALA A 80 2.79 3.78 14.06
CA ALA A 80 1.42 4.06 14.44
C ALA A 80 0.56 2.92 13.89
N CYS A 81 0.23 1.95 14.76
CA CYS A 81 -0.85 1.02 14.54
C CYS A 81 -2.10 1.84 14.19
N ARG A 82 -2.45 1.92 12.91
CA ARG A 82 -3.66 2.59 12.44
C ARG A 82 -4.86 1.81 12.97
N VAL A 83 -5.47 2.33 14.04
CA VAL A 83 -6.73 1.81 14.57
C VAL A 83 -7.85 2.41 13.74
N TYR A 84 -8.45 1.62 12.85
CA TYR A 84 -9.70 2.00 12.20
C TYR A 84 -10.81 1.90 13.24
N ARG A 85 -11.30 3.05 13.72
CA ARG A 85 -12.50 3.09 14.58
C ARG A 85 -13.71 2.85 13.68
N THR A 86 -14.26 1.65 13.74
CA THR A 86 -15.64 1.38 13.31
C THR A 86 -16.58 1.92 14.38
N ALA A 87 -17.27 3.02 14.08
CA ALA A 87 -18.45 3.48 14.81
C ALA A 87 -19.50 3.93 13.80
#